data_AF-A0A126RN52-F1
#
_entry.id   AF-A0A126RN52-F1
#
_cell.length_a   1.000
_cell.length_b   1.000
_cell.length_c   1.000
_cell.angle_alpha   90.00
_cell.angle_beta   90.00
_cell.angle_gamma   90.00
#
_symmetry.space_group_name_H-M   'P 1'
#
loop_
_entity.id
_entity.type
_entity.pdbx_description
1 polymer ?
#
loop_
_entity_poly.entity_id
_entity_poly.type
_entity_poly.pdbx_seq_one_letter_code
_entity_poly.pdbx_strand_id
1 'polypeptide(L)'
;MWTDSANEAAAVLPFALKDRWIVTVESERHFVKVRHRTRWYAVARRIGHEERRHWCASRADALGIAEYMREAHRAMAEYEHFKTLYDAAPEWKRAEVDAYLDSLRGHE
;
A
#
# COMPACT_ATOMS: atom_id res chain seq x y z
N MET A 1 -9.34 -16.00 38.41
CA MET A 1 -8.93 -14.60 38.58
C MET A 1 -7.87 -14.32 37.53
N TRP A 2 -8.30 -13.58 36.48
CA TRP A 2 -7.54 -13.01 35.35
C TRP A 2 -6.61 -13.94 34.55
N THR A 3 -7.18 -14.45 33.46
CA THR A 3 -6.50 -15.05 32.31
C THR A 3 -5.67 -14.03 31.56
N ASP A 4 -4.50 -14.47 31.07
CA ASP A 4 -3.60 -13.75 30.18
C ASP A 4 -4.31 -13.18 28.94
N SER A 5 -4.74 -11.92 28.99
CA SER A 5 -5.24 -11.17 27.83
C SER A 5 -4.12 -10.51 27.01
N ALA A 6 -2.89 -10.99 27.10
CA ALA A 6 -1.72 -10.29 26.56
C ALA A 6 -1.29 -10.70 25.14
N ASN A 7 -1.91 -11.71 24.49
CA ASN A 7 -1.32 -12.26 23.26
C ASN A 7 -2.27 -12.55 22.08
N GLU A 8 -3.57 -12.26 22.20
CA GLU A 8 -4.48 -12.37 21.04
C GLU A 8 -4.27 -11.21 20.04
N ALA A 9 -4.05 -9.99 20.53
CA ALA A 9 -3.90 -8.81 19.66
C ALA A 9 -2.63 -8.87 18.77
N ALA A 10 -1.54 -9.46 19.27
CA ALA A 10 -0.29 -9.62 18.52
C ALA A 10 -0.35 -10.72 17.46
N ALA A 11 -1.14 -11.77 17.69
CA ALA A 11 -1.37 -12.84 16.71
C ALA A 11 -2.35 -12.40 15.61
N VAL A 12 -3.23 -11.42 15.88
CA VAL A 12 -4.24 -10.93 14.93
C VAL A 12 -3.67 -10.01 13.84
N LEU A 13 -2.68 -9.19 14.19
CA LEU A 13 -2.09 -8.20 13.28
C LEU A 13 -1.32 -8.79 12.08
N PRO A 14 -0.52 -9.88 12.20
CA PRO A 14 0.25 -10.44 11.09
C PRO A 14 -0.62 -10.94 9.94
N PHE A 15 -1.74 -11.61 10.24
CA PHE A 15 -2.62 -12.13 9.19
C PHE A 15 -3.49 -11.03 8.57
N ALA A 16 -3.95 -10.06 9.36
CA ALA A 16 -4.76 -8.94 8.87
C ALA A 16 -3.98 -8.02 7.89
N LEU A 17 -2.64 -8.05 7.96
CA LEU A 17 -1.77 -7.19 7.14
C LEU A 17 -0.98 -7.95 6.07
N LYS A 18 -1.10 -9.28 5.98
CA LYS A 18 -0.31 -10.11 5.05
C LYS A 18 -0.43 -9.65 3.59
N ASP A 19 -1.63 -9.25 3.18
CA ASP A 19 -1.92 -8.80 1.82
C ASP A 19 -1.99 -7.28 1.65
N ARG A 20 -1.61 -6.52 2.68
CA ARG A 20 -1.72 -5.05 2.66
C ARG A 20 -0.35 -4.41 2.54
N TRP A 21 -0.29 -3.36 1.72
CA TRP A 21 0.83 -2.45 1.73
C TRP A 21 0.78 -1.58 2.99
N ILE A 22 1.85 -1.63 3.77
CA ILE A 22 2.09 -0.77 4.91
C ILE A 22 3.02 0.33 4.45
N VAL A 23 2.56 1.58 4.53
CA VAL A 23 3.35 2.75 4.13
C VAL A 23 3.69 3.61 5.33
N THR A 24 4.99 3.77 5.58
CA THR A 24 5.55 4.50 6.73
C THR A 24 6.55 5.56 6.28
N VAL A 25 6.89 6.45 7.22
CA VAL A 25 8.01 7.39 7.08
C VAL A 25 9.09 6.97 8.06
N GLU A 26 10.30 6.75 7.55
CA GLU A 26 11.45 6.32 8.34
C GLU A 26 12.56 7.36 8.32
N SER A 27 13.28 7.46 9.43
CA SER A 27 14.48 8.27 9.54
C SER A 27 15.69 7.38 9.72
N GLU A 28 16.75 7.62 8.97
CA GLU A 28 18.03 6.92 9.11
C GLU A 28 19.12 7.91 9.46
N ARG A 29 19.90 7.62 10.50
CA ARG A 29 21.09 8.40 10.82
C ARG A 29 22.26 7.88 10.01
N HIS A 30 22.78 8.72 9.13
CA HIS A 30 23.95 8.43 8.30
C HIS A 30 25.13 9.28 8.76
N PHE A 31 26.28 8.64 8.94
CA PHE A 31 27.53 9.35 9.22
C PHE A 31 28.15 9.84 7.91
N VAL A 32 28.32 11.15 7.78
CA VAL A 32 28.94 11.77 6.61
C VAL A 32 30.17 12.53 7.08
N LYS A 33 31.36 12.01 6.74
CA LYS A 33 32.68 12.48 7.17
C LYS A 33 32.89 12.43 8.69
N VAL A 34 32.39 13.45 9.40
CA VAL A 34 32.56 13.61 10.86
C VAL A 34 31.24 14.06 11.53
N ARG A 35 30.12 14.12 10.79
CA ARG A 35 28.82 14.56 11.32
C ARG A 35 27.73 13.58 10.93
N HIS A 36 26.77 13.37 11.84
CA HIS A 36 25.56 12.64 11.51
C HIS A 36 24.59 13.54 10.75
N ARG A 37 24.00 13.01 9.68
CA ARG A 37 22.85 13.59 8.98
C ARG A 37 21.69 12.61 9.04
N THR A 38 20.49 13.15 9.24
CA THR A 38 19.26 12.35 9.15
C THR A 38 18.81 12.33 7.69
N ARG A 39 18.64 11.14 7.13
CA ARG A 39 17.91 10.92 5.87
C ARG A 39 16.48 10.54 6.19
N TRP A 40 15.56 11.01 5.38
CA TRP A 40 14.14 10.68 5.48
C TRP A 40 13.75 9.80 4.32
N TYR A 41 12.93 8.79 4.58
CA TYR A 41 12.42 7.88 3.55
C TYR A 41 10.92 7.72 3.67
N ALA A 42 10.24 7.70 2.52
CA ALA A 42 8.93 7.07 2.41
C ALA A 42 9.16 5.59 2.10
N VAL A 43 8.53 4.70 2.87
CA VAL A 43 8.77 3.25 2.79
C VAL A 43 7.45 2.53 2.62
N ALA A 44 7.36 1.67 1.61
CA ALA A 44 6.24 0.78 1.39
C ALA A 44 6.69 -0.69 1.54
N ARG A 45 5.96 -1.45 2.36
CA ARG A 45 6.25 -2.86 2.65
C ARG A 45 4.99 -3.71 2.52
N ARG A 46 5.14 -4.93 2.02
CA ARG A 46 4.10 -5.98 2.05
C ARG A 46 4.80 -7.33 2.25
N ILE A 47 4.20 -8.22 3.04
CA ILE A 47 4.78 -9.55 3.30
C ILE A 47 4.89 -10.33 1.97
N GLY A 48 6.06 -10.92 1.70
CA GLY A 48 6.32 -11.66 0.47
C GLY A 48 6.68 -10.78 -0.74
N HIS A 49 6.76 -9.46 -0.57
CA HIS A 49 7.20 -8.52 -1.59
C HIS A 49 8.46 -7.76 -1.16
N GLU A 50 9.22 -7.25 -2.13
CA GLU A 50 10.37 -6.40 -1.87
C GLU A 50 9.95 -5.09 -1.21
N GLU A 51 10.71 -4.66 -0.20
CA GLU A 51 10.56 -3.35 0.41
C GLU A 51 10.95 -2.24 -0.58
N ARG A 52 10.08 -1.24 -0.76
CA ARG A 52 10.37 -0.07 -1.59
C ARG A 52 10.66 1.12 -0.69
N ARG A 53 11.89 1.65 -0.78
CA ARG A 53 12.32 2.85 -0.04
C ARG A 53 12.61 3.99 -1.02
N HIS A 54 12.05 5.17 -0.73
CA HIS A 54 12.31 6.38 -1.50
C HIS A 54 12.95 7.42 -0.59
N TRP A 55 14.18 7.80 -0.90
CA TRP A 55 14.88 8.87 -0.19
C TRP A 55 14.25 10.24 -0.49
N CYS A 56 14.02 11.02 0.56
CA CYS A 56 13.41 12.34 0.49
C CYS A 56 14.33 13.42 1.06
N ALA A 57 14.21 14.64 0.55
CA ALA A 57 15.01 15.77 0.99
C ALA A 57 14.68 16.21 2.43
N SER A 58 13.40 16.11 2.82
CA SER A 58 12.93 16.44 4.15
C SER A 58 11.92 15.42 4.70
N ARG A 59 11.58 15.56 5.99
CA ARG A 59 10.49 14.80 6.62
C ARG A 59 9.13 15.12 5.99
N ALA A 60 8.90 16.38 5.64
CA ALA A 60 7.64 16.81 5.04
C ALA A 60 7.45 16.16 3.66
N ASP A 61 8.52 16.12 2.85
CA ASP A 61 8.48 15.43 1.55
C ASP A 61 8.22 13.93 1.72
N ALA A 62 8.85 13.30 2.72
CA ALA A 62 8.62 11.88 3.00
C ALA A 62 7.16 11.61 3.41
N LEU A 63 6.54 12.50 4.19
CA LEU A 63 5.11 12.40 4.54
C LEU A 63 4.21 12.56 3.32
N GLY A 64 4.49 13.54 2.45
CA GLY A 64 3.73 13.74 1.21
C GLY A 64 3.82 12.54 0.27
N ILE A 65 5.04 12.05 0.03
CA ILE A 65 5.29 10.87 -0.80
C ILE A 65 4.63 9.62 -0.21
N ALA A 66 4.71 9.44 1.12
CA ALA A 66 4.03 8.32 1.78
C ALA A 66 2.52 8.38 1.60
N GLU A 67 1.89 9.56 1.60
CA GLU A 67 0.46 9.68 1.34
C GLU A 67 0.11 9.30 -0.09
N TYR A 68 0.86 9.81 -1.08
CA TYR A 68 0.67 9.42 -2.48
C TYR A 68 0.80 7.90 -2.69
N MET A 69 1.74 7.27 -2.00
CA MET A 69 1.88 5.80 -2.03
C MET A 69 0.66 5.09 -1.44
N ARG A 70 0.10 5.59 -0.33
CA ARG A 70 -1.12 5.00 0.25
C ARG A 70 -2.29 5.07 -0.70
N GLU A 71 -2.50 6.22 -1.33
CA GLU A 71 -3.56 6.42 -2.31
C GLU A 71 -3.38 5.50 -3.51
N ALA A 72 -2.18 5.44 -4.08
CA ALA A 72 -1.87 4.56 -5.20
C ALA A 72 -2.08 3.08 -4.86
N HIS A 73 -1.63 2.63 -3.68
CA HIS A 73 -1.84 1.25 -3.24
C HIS A 73 -3.32 0.93 -2.96
N ARG A 74 -4.10 1.89 -2.48
CA ARG A 74 -5.56 1.74 -2.32
C ARG A 74 -6.23 1.58 -3.68
N ALA A 75 -5.91 2.44 -4.64
CA ALA A 75 -6.44 2.35 -5.99
C ALA A 75 -6.07 1.00 -6.64
N MET A 76 -4.82 0.56 -6.52
CA MET A 76 -4.41 -0.76 -7.01
C MET A 76 -5.21 -1.91 -6.38
N ALA A 77 -5.49 -1.86 -5.07
CA ALA A 77 -6.30 -2.87 -4.41
C ALA A 77 -7.75 -2.88 -4.93
N GLU A 78 -8.33 -1.72 -5.23
CA GLU A 78 -9.65 -1.61 -5.86
C GLU A 78 -9.65 -2.20 -7.28
N TYR A 79 -8.61 -1.92 -8.08
CA TYR A 79 -8.45 -2.53 -9.40
C TYR A 79 -8.27 -4.04 -9.34
N GLU A 80 -7.45 -4.56 -8.41
CA GLU A 80 -7.26 -5.99 -8.20
C GLU A 80 -8.59 -6.68 -7.81
N HIS A 81 -9.37 -6.04 -6.93
CA HIS A 81 -10.69 -6.53 -6.54
C HIS A 81 -11.66 -6.54 -7.73
N PHE A 82 -11.74 -5.45 -8.48
CA PHE A 82 -12.56 -5.37 -9.69
C PHE A 82 -12.16 -6.45 -10.69
N LYS A 83 -10.87 -6.61 -10.98
CA LYS A 83 -10.36 -7.63 -11.90
C LYS A 83 -10.75 -9.03 -11.44
N THR A 84 -10.65 -9.32 -10.15
CA THR A 84 -11.04 -10.62 -9.60
C THR A 84 -12.52 -10.91 -9.82
N LEU A 85 -13.39 -9.93 -9.56
CA LEU A 85 -14.84 -10.06 -9.81
C LEU A 85 -15.17 -10.19 -11.30
N TYR A 86 -14.50 -9.41 -12.14
CA TYR A 86 -14.68 -9.44 -13.59
C TYR A 86 -14.24 -10.80 -14.17
N ASP A 87 -13.06 -11.30 -13.80
CA ASP A 87 -12.53 -12.58 -14.29
C ASP A 87 -13.39 -13.77 -13.85
N ALA A 88 -14.02 -13.69 -12.67
CA ALA A 88 -14.94 -14.69 -12.15
C ALA A 88 -16.37 -14.58 -12.71
N ALA A 89 -16.70 -13.49 -13.40
CA ALA A 89 -18.05 -13.26 -13.89
C ALA A 89 -18.37 -14.12 -15.13
N PRO A 90 -19.63 -14.54 -15.30
CA PRO A 90 -20.09 -15.16 -16.55
C PRO A 90 -19.87 -14.25 -17.76
N GLU A 91 -19.71 -14.85 -18.94
CA GLU A 91 -19.42 -14.13 -20.19
C GLU A 91 -20.43 -13.02 -20.51
N TRP A 92 -21.73 -13.27 -20.30
CA TRP A 92 -22.77 -12.27 -20.53
C TRP A 92 -22.61 -11.03 -19.65
N LYS A 93 -22.12 -11.19 -18.41
CA LYS A 93 -21.93 -10.09 -17.48
C LYS A 93 -20.67 -9.30 -17.81
N ARG A 94 -19.61 -9.97 -18.27
CA ARG A 94 -18.41 -9.31 -18.77
C ARG A 94 -18.73 -8.47 -20.01
N ALA A 95 -19.49 -9.00 -20.95
CA ALA A 95 -19.93 -8.27 -22.15
C ALA A 95 -20.74 -6.99 -21.80
N GLU A 96 -21.60 -7.05 -20.77
CA GLU A 96 -22.32 -5.87 -20.26
C GLU A 96 -21.36 -4.81 -19.68
N VAL A 97 -20.37 -5.24 -18.89
CA VAL A 97 -19.36 -4.35 -18.31
C VAL A 97 -18.48 -3.74 -19.40
N ASP A 98 -18.05 -4.52 -20.40
CA ASP A 98 -17.24 -4.05 -21.52
C ASP A 98 -17.98 -2.97 -22.32
N ALA A 99 -19.26 -3.20 -22.63
CA ALA A 99 -20.09 -2.21 -23.30
C ALA A 99 -20.22 -0.90 -22.50
N TYR A 100 -20.33 -1.00 -21.17
CA TYR A 100 -20.35 0.17 -20.29
C TYR A 100 -19.02 0.91 -20.30
N LEU A 101 -17.89 0.21 -20.15
CA LEU A 101 -16.56 0.81 -20.18
C LEU A 101 -16.27 1.48 -21.54
N ASP A 102 -16.69 0.86 -22.64
CA ASP A 102 -16.57 1.44 -23.98
C ASP A 102 -17.40 2.72 -24.13
N SER A 103 -18.59 2.79 -23.51
CA SER A 103 -19.41 4.00 -23.52
C SER A 103 -18.75 5.17 -22.77
N LEU A 104 -18.03 4.90 -21.68
CA LEU A 104 -17.30 5.92 -20.93
C LEU A 104 -16.12 6.48 -21.73
N ARG A 105 -15.50 5.67 -22.58
CA ARG A 105 -14.37 6.05 -23.44
C ARG A 105 -14.73 7.09 -24.50
N GLY A 106 -16.00 7.21 -24.88
CA GLY A 106 -16.48 8.20 -25.84
C GLY A 106 -16.73 9.60 -25.25
N HIS A 107 -16.47 9.79 -23.95
CA HIS A 107 -16.77 11.02 -23.21
C HIS A 107 -15.52 11.76 -22.68
N GLU A 108 -14.31 11.38 -23.11
CA GLU A 108 -13.06 12.16 -22.94
C GLU A 108 -12.84 13.16 -24.08
#